data_AF-A0A2D7BTD5-F1
#
_entry.id   AF-A0A2D7BTD5-F1
#
_cell.length_a   1.000
_cell.length_b   1.000
_cell.length_c   1.000
_cell.angle_alpha   90.00
_cell.angle_beta   90.00
_cell.angle_gamma   90.00
#
_symmetry.space_group_name_H-M   'P 1'
#
loop_
_entity.id
_entity.type
_entity.pdbx_description
1 polymer ?
#
loop_
_entity_poly.entity_id
_entity_poly.type
_entity_poly.pdbx_seq_one_letter_code
_entity_poly.pdbx_strand_id
1 'polypeptide(L)'
;MDDISADFTVSRGDGVTRFKSNFQNPQEQKIYTNVAIYVTDSKNPSQLLERIELPLADIGWNRTVEVQTPNIEDLTQCGLLCRESNTDLTFDYAE
;
A
#
# COMPACT_ATOMS: atom_id res chain seq x y z
N MET A 1 -6.37 22.51 3.75
CA MET A 1 -6.58 21.22 4.44
C MET A 1 -6.66 20.24 3.30
N ASP A 2 -5.52 19.66 2.93
CA ASP A 2 -5.48 18.73 1.80
C ASP A 2 -6.38 17.55 2.14
N ASP A 3 -7.45 17.40 1.37
CA ASP A 3 -8.26 16.20 1.37
C ASP A 3 -7.32 15.06 0.97
N ILE A 4 -6.98 14.20 1.93
CA ILE A 4 -6.24 12.98 1.63
C ILE A 4 -7.22 12.10 0.85
N SER A 5 -7.14 12.14 -0.47
CA SER A 5 -8.08 11.44 -1.35
C SER A 5 -7.77 9.94 -1.49
N ALA A 6 -6.61 9.48 -1.01
CA ALA A 6 -6.17 8.11 -1.14
C ALA A 6 -6.45 7.27 0.12
N ASP A 7 -6.77 5.98 -0.07
CA ASP A 7 -7.04 5.03 1.02
C ASP A 7 -5.80 4.78 1.88
N PHE A 8 -4.63 4.75 1.26
CA PHE A 8 -3.36 4.59 1.94
C PHE A 8 -2.38 5.71 1.56
N THR A 9 -1.68 6.22 2.57
CA THR A 9 -0.48 7.03 2.37
C THR A 9 0.74 6.14 2.55
N VAL A 10 1.61 6.15 1.54
CA VAL A 10 2.85 5.38 1.51
C VAL A 10 4.02 6.33 1.77
N SER A 11 4.91 5.97 2.69
CA SER A 11 6.15 6.70 2.94
C SER A 11 7.31 5.73 3.13
N ARG A 12 8.54 6.17 2.85
CA ARG A 12 9.75 5.37 3.04
C ARG A 12 10.77 6.16 3.85
N GLY A 13 11.36 5.50 4.84
CA GLY A 13 12.49 6.05 5.60
C GLY A 13 13.29 4.91 6.22
N ASP A 14 14.61 5.05 6.25
CA ASP A 14 15.54 4.07 6.86
C ASP A 14 15.40 2.64 6.32
N GLY A 15 15.05 2.49 5.03
CA GLY A 15 14.84 1.19 4.38
C GLY A 15 13.53 0.49 4.75
N VAL A 16 12.65 1.16 5.49
CA VAL A 16 11.33 0.67 5.87
C VAL A 16 10.25 1.40 5.07
N THR A 17 9.32 0.64 4.49
CA THR A 17 8.12 1.19 3.87
C THR A 17 6.99 1.20 4.88
N ARG A 18 6.25 2.31 4.95
CA ARG A 18 5.12 2.49 5.85
C ARG A 18 3.85 2.72 5.04
N PHE A 19 2.83 1.92 5.30
CA PHE A 19 1.49 2.08 4.75
C PHE A 19 0.58 2.60 5.86
N LYS A 20 0.21 3.87 5.81
CA LYS A 20 -0.75 4.48 6.72
C LYS A 20 -2.15 4.39 6.11
N SER A 21 -3.10 3.80 6.83
CA SER A 21 -4.51 3.86 6.44
C SER A 21 -5.05 5.29 6.63
N ASN A 22 -5.80 5.81 5.68
CA ASN A 22 -6.50 7.09 5.79
C ASN A 22 -8.00 6.94 6.07
N PHE A 23 -8.41 5.72 6.44
CA PHE A 23 -9.78 5.36 6.78
C PHE A 23 -9.85 4.78 8.22
N GLN A 24 -11.04 4.87 8.82
CA GLN A 24 -11.29 4.32 10.16
C GLN A 24 -11.62 2.84 10.12
N ASN A 25 -12.56 2.43 9.27
CA ASN A 25 -13.02 1.06 9.22
C ASN A 25 -12.63 0.40 7.88
N PRO A 26 -11.82 -0.67 7.87
CA PRO A 26 -11.47 -1.39 6.64
C PRO A 26 -12.68 -1.84 5.82
N GLN A 27 -13.81 -2.13 6.48
CA GLN A 27 -15.03 -2.57 5.81
C GLN A 27 -15.71 -1.47 4.99
N GLU A 28 -15.54 -0.19 5.35
CA GLU A 28 -16.03 0.95 4.55
C GLU A 28 -15.31 1.00 3.19
N GLN A 29 -14.05 0.58 3.17
CA GLN A 29 -13.23 0.42 1.96
C GLN A 29 -13.33 -0.98 1.35
N LYS A 30 -14.33 -1.78 1.77
CA LYS A 30 -14.56 -3.17 1.30
C LYS A 30 -13.34 -4.09 1.49
N ILE A 31 -12.49 -3.81 2.49
CA ILE A 31 -11.34 -4.65 2.83
C ILE A 31 -11.78 -5.66 3.89
N TYR A 32 -11.97 -6.91 3.46
CA TYR A 32 -12.42 -8.02 4.32
C TYR A 32 -11.34 -9.06 4.59
N THR A 33 -10.17 -8.92 3.96
CA THR A 33 -9.03 -9.83 4.09
C THR A 33 -7.73 -9.03 4.08
N ASN A 34 -6.60 -9.70 4.27
CA ASN A 34 -5.30 -9.06 4.12
C ASN A 34 -5.16 -8.38 2.75
N VAL A 35 -4.53 -7.21 2.72
CA VAL A 35 -4.25 -6.49 1.49
C VAL A 35 -2.96 -7.02 0.91
N ALA A 36 -3.06 -7.81 -0.16
CA ALA A 36 -1.90 -8.21 -0.94
C ALA A 36 -1.63 -7.16 -2.03
N ILE A 37 -0.45 -6.54 -1.96
CA ILE A 37 0.06 -5.55 -2.90
C ILE A 37 1.20 -6.18 -3.68
N TYR A 38 1.09 -6.18 -5.01
CA TYR A 38 2.10 -6.61 -5.94
C TYR A 38 2.83 -5.37 -6.45
N VAL A 39 4.12 -5.30 -6.13
CA VAL A 39 5.01 -4.25 -6.61
C VAL A 39 5.58 -4.71 -7.95
N THR A 40 5.31 -3.97 -9.01
CA THR A 40 5.72 -4.31 -10.38
C THR A 40 6.62 -3.23 -10.98
N ASP A 41 7.38 -3.60 -12.00
CA ASP A 41 8.14 -2.63 -12.78
C ASP A 41 7.18 -1.67 -13.51
N SER A 42 7.41 -0.36 -13.40
CA SER A 42 6.54 0.67 -14.00
C SER A 42 6.53 0.65 -15.53
N LYS A 43 7.58 0.12 -16.17
CA LYS A 43 7.68 -0.04 -17.63
C LYS A 43 7.22 -1.42 -18.09
N ASN A 44 7.24 -2.41 -17.20
CA ASN A 44 6.80 -3.77 -17.46
C ASN A 44 5.93 -4.32 -16.32
N PRO A 45 4.60 -4.08 -16.34
CA PRO A 45 3.70 -4.51 -15.26
C PRO A 45 3.58 -6.03 -15.11
N SER A 46 4.06 -6.82 -16.08
CA SER A 46 4.14 -8.28 -15.99
C SER A 46 5.34 -8.76 -15.15
N GLN A 47 6.30 -7.87 -14.87
CA GLN A 47 7.44 -8.17 -14.02
C GLN A 47 7.11 -7.83 -12.56
N LEU A 48 6.91 -8.87 -11.76
CA LEU A 48 6.76 -8.75 -10.31
C LEU A 48 8.14 -8.53 -9.68
N LEU A 49 8.28 -7.44 -8.94
CA LEU A 49 9.49 -7.11 -8.18
C LEU A 49 9.40 -7.65 -6.75
N GLU A 50 8.27 -7.40 -6.09
CA GLU A 50 8.05 -7.80 -4.70
C GLU A 50 6.56 -7.97 -4.39
N ARG A 51 6.23 -8.78 -3.39
CA ARG A 51 4.88 -8.90 -2.85
C ARG A 51 4.87 -8.42 -1.40
N ILE A 52 4.00 -7.48 -1.11
CA ILE A 52 3.75 -6.93 0.22
C ILE A 52 2.39 -7.44 0.69
N GLU A 53 2.27 -7.78 1.97
CA GLU A 53 1.01 -8.17 2.57
C GLU A 53 0.74 -7.31 3.81
N LEU A 54 -0.37 -6.58 3.81
CA LEU A 54 -0.84 -5.82 4.95
C LEU A 54 -1.89 -6.65 5.70
N PRO A 55 -1.64 -7.08 6.94
CA PRO A 55 -2.61 -7.85 7.70
C PRO A 55 -3.88 -7.04 7.98
N LEU A 56 -5.05 -7.66 7.83
CA LEU A 56 -6.34 -7.00 8.12
C LEU A 56 -6.41 -6.46 9.56
N ALA A 57 -5.77 -7.14 10.50
CA ALA A 57 -5.73 -6.75 11.90
C ALA A 57 -4.97 -5.43 12.16
N ASP A 58 -4.11 -5.02 11.23
CA ASP A 58 -3.17 -3.91 11.40
C ASP A 58 -3.54 -2.69 10.53
N ILE A 59 -4.58 -2.78 9.70
CA ILE A 59 -5.08 -1.70 8.84
C ILE A 59 -6.36 -1.07 9.40
N GLY A 60 -6.65 0.16 8.98
CA GLY A 60 -7.75 0.98 9.52
C GLY A 60 -7.36 1.75 10.78
N TRP A 61 -8.30 2.51 11.33
CA TRP A 61 -8.13 3.37 12.52
C TRP A 61 -6.91 4.29 12.42
N ASN A 62 -6.59 4.77 11.22
CA ASN A 62 -5.38 5.55 10.92
C ASN A 62 -4.06 4.86 11.32
N ARG A 63 -4.04 3.53 11.43
CA ARG A 63 -2.85 2.77 11.78
C ARG A 63 -1.85 2.76 10.63
N THR A 64 -0.60 2.49 11.00
CA THR A 64 0.52 2.36 10.07
C THR A 64 1.07 0.95 10.16
N VAL A 65 1.19 0.31 9.00
CA VAL A 65 1.85 -0.98 8.84
C VAL A 65 3.24 -0.72 8.29
N GLU A 66 4.26 -1.20 9.00
CA GLU A 66 5.64 -1.17 8.53
C GLU A 66 6.00 -2.48 7.84
N VAL A 67 6.56 -2.39 6.64
CA VAL A 67 6.99 -3.54 5.86
C VAL A 67 8.41 -3.32 5.36
N GLN A 68 9.20 -4.39 5.36
CA GLN A 68 10.52 -4.38 4.77
C GLN A 68 10.40 -4.70 3.28
N THR A 69 10.96 -3.84 2.45
CA THR A 69 11.04 -4.00 0.99
C THR A 69 12.52 -3.92 0.59
N PRO A 70 13.32 -4.95 0.91
CA PRO A 70 14.77 -4.93 0.73
C PRO A 70 15.18 -4.85 -0.75
N ASN A 71 14.29 -5.22 -1.67
CA ASN A 71 14.57 -5.25 -3.10
C ASN A 71 14.10 -3.99 -3.84
N ILE A 72 13.47 -3.05 -3.14
CA ILE A 72 12.93 -1.82 -3.73
C ILE A 72 13.64 -0.63 -3.09
N GLU A 73 14.39 0.14 -3.87
CA GLU A 73 15.00 1.38 -3.36
C GLU A 73 13.97 2.51 -3.28
N ASP A 74 13.11 2.62 -4.29
CA ASP A 74 12.10 3.67 -4.44
C ASP A 74 10.78 3.10 -5.00
N LEU A 75 9.74 3.11 -4.16
CA LEU A 75 8.40 2.62 -4.54
C LEU A 75 7.68 3.57 -5.49
N THR A 76 8.04 4.86 -5.53
CA THR A 76 7.39 5.84 -6.42
C THR A 76 7.66 5.54 -7.90
N GLN A 77 8.71 4.75 -8.18
CA GLN A 77 9.07 4.28 -9.52
C GLN A 77 8.45 2.92 -9.88
N CYS A 78 7.65 2.35 -8.99
CA CYS A 78 7.03 1.04 -9.17
C CYS A 78 5.53 1.16 -9.45
N GLY A 79 4.96 0.16 -10.12
CA GLY A 79 3.52 -0.05 -10.14
C GLY A 79 3.07 -0.75 -8.86
N LEU A 80 1.92 -0.34 -8.30
CA LEU A 80 1.25 -1.04 -7.20
C LEU A 80 -0.06 -1.62 -7.70
N LEU A 81 -0.17 -2.94 -7.66
CA LEU A 81 -1.39 -3.67 -8.01
C LEU A 81 -1.93 -4.38 -6.77
N CYS A 82 -3.23 -4.31 -6.54
CA CYS A 82 -3.87 -5.09 -5.48
C CYS A 82 -4.42 -6.41 -6.03
N ARG A 83 -4.52 -7.42 -5.16
CA ARG A 83 -5.24 -8.66 -5.50
C ARG A 83 -6.71 -8.36 -5.85
N GLU A 84 -7.28 -9.17 -6.72
CA GLU A 84 -8.66 -9.09 -7.22
C GLU A 84 -9.75 -8.94 -6.13
N SER A 85 -9.51 -9.44 -4.92
CA SER A 85 -10.43 -9.29 -3.78
C SER A 85 -10.46 -7.87 -3.20
N ASN A 86 -9.54 -7.01 -3.61
CA ASN A 86 -9.29 -5.68 -3.10
C ASN A 86 -9.29 -4.70 -4.29
N THR A 87 -10.47 -4.49 -4.87
CA THR A 87 -10.65 -3.58 -6.01
C THR A 87 -10.72 -2.12 -5.53
N ASP A 88 -10.14 -1.22 -6.32
CA ASP A 88 -10.24 0.24 -6.19
C ASP A 88 -9.53 0.90 -4.99
N LEU A 89 -8.56 0.21 -4.37
CA LEU A 89 -7.70 0.84 -3.36
C LEU A 89 -6.74 1.82 -4.02
N THR A 90 -6.70 3.02 -3.45
CA THR A 90 -5.87 4.13 -3.91
C THR A 90 -4.68 4.37 -2.96
N PHE A 91 -3.54 4.71 -3.55
CA PHE A 91 -2.29 4.93 -2.84
C PHE A 91 -1.73 6.30 -3.23
N ASP A 92 -1.34 7.08 -2.25
CA ASP A 92 -0.62 8.34 -2.45
C ASP A 92 0.70 8.32 -1.69
N TYR A 93 1.70 9.02 -2.21
CA TYR A 93 3.04 9.05 -1.63
C TYR A 93 3.23 10.34 -0.83
N ALA A 94 3.60 10.20 0.44
CA ALA A 94 4.09 11.33 1.22
C ALA A 94 5.62 11.42 1.06
N GLU A 95 6.10 12.61 0.66
CA GLU A 95 7.53 12.97 0.63
C GLU A 95 8.18 12.91 2.02
#